data_AF-A0AAU3IKN8-F1
#
_entry.id   AF-A0AAU3IKN8-F1
#
_cell.length_a   1.000
_cell.length_b   1.000
_cell.length_c   1.000
_cell.angle_alpha   90.00
_cell.angle_beta   90.00
_cell.angle_gamma   90.00
#
_symmetry.space_group_name_H-M   'P 1'
#
loop_
_entity.id
_entity.type
_entity.pdbx_description
1 polymer ?
#
loop_
_entity_poly.entity_id
_entity_poly.type
_entity_poly.pdbx_seq_one_letter_code
_entity_poly.pdbx_strand_id
1 'polypeptide(L)'
;MGSLSPMHWMLVIAVFVLLFGSRKLPDTAKAVGQSLRIFKRETSKLHDEDDAVNGRQSATVTPAQVAPATSDVEDRLRALEEENARLRATSGN
;
A
#
# COMPACT_ATOMS: atom_id res chain seq x y z
N MET A 1 31.69 13.98 -29.63
CA MET A 1 31.56 12.56 -29.24
C MET A 1 30.16 12.36 -28.72
N GLY A 2 29.21 12.09 -29.63
CA GLY A 2 27.76 12.17 -29.39
C GLY A 2 27.30 11.11 -28.42
N SER A 3 27.18 11.50 -27.16
CA SER A 3 26.64 10.71 -26.08
C SER A 3 25.19 10.36 -26.39
N LEU A 4 24.96 9.08 -26.74
CA LEU A 4 23.71 8.37 -26.52
C LEU A 4 22.48 9.05 -27.13
N SER A 5 22.37 8.96 -28.46
CA SER A 5 21.13 9.26 -29.17
C SER A 5 19.94 8.54 -28.49
N PRO A 6 18.79 9.21 -28.30
CA PRO A 6 17.56 8.58 -27.79
C PRO A 6 17.18 7.28 -28.51
N MET A 7 17.59 7.14 -29.78
CA MET A 7 17.39 5.90 -30.55
C MET A 7 18.11 4.68 -29.95
N HIS A 8 19.27 4.87 -29.32
CA HIS A 8 19.99 3.76 -28.69
C HIS A 8 19.23 3.25 -27.46
N TRP A 9 18.72 4.16 -26.63
CA TRP A 9 17.89 3.81 -25.47
C TRP A 9 16.61 3.08 -25.87
N MET A 10 15.95 3.51 -26.95
CA MET A 10 14.76 2.81 -27.46
C MET A 10 15.09 1.37 -27.86
N LEU A 11 16.24 1.13 -28.48
CA LEU A 11 16.68 -0.20 -28.92
C LEU A 11 17.04 -1.10 -27.72
N VAL A 12 17.71 -0.56 -26.70
CA VAL A 12 18.00 -1.28 -25.45
C VAL A 12 16.71 -1.67 -24.73
N ILE A 13 15.75 -0.75 -24.60
CA ILE A 13 14.45 -1.03 -23.99
C ILE A 13 13.70 -2.10 -24.80
N ALA A 14 13.71 -2.02 -26.12
CA ALA A 14 13.07 -3.00 -26.98
C ALA A 14 13.64 -4.42 -26.75
N VAL A 15 14.97 -4.55 -26.71
CA VAL A 15 15.64 -5.82 -26.42
C VAL A 15 15.32 -6.30 -24.99
N PHE A 16 15.33 -5.41 -24.00
CA PHE A 16 15.01 -5.73 -22.62
C PHE A 16 13.57 -6.25 -22.47
N VAL A 17 12.60 -5.61 -23.12
CA VAL A 17 11.20 -6.08 -23.17
C VAL A 17 11.10 -7.46 -23.84
N LEU A 18 11.91 -7.73 -24.87
CA LEU A 18 11.91 -9.02 -25.56
C LEU A 18 12.45 -10.15 -24.68
N LEU A 19 13.51 -9.90 -23.91
CA LEU A 19 14.11 -10.91 -23.01
C LEU A 19 13.23 -11.19 -21.78
N PHE A 20 12.70 -10.14 -21.15
CA PHE A 20 11.92 -10.27 -19.92
C PHE A 20 10.42 -10.49 -20.16
N GLY A 21 9.92 -10.13 -21.34
CA GLY A 21 8.51 -10.15 -21.70
C GLY A 21 7.74 -8.93 -21.19
N SER A 22 6.73 -8.52 -21.96
CA SER A 22 5.91 -7.32 -21.71
C SER A 22 5.14 -7.33 -20.39
N ARG A 23 4.93 -8.52 -19.80
CA ARG A 23 4.12 -8.70 -18.59
C ARG A 23 4.95 -8.72 -17.30
N LYS A 24 6.25 -9.03 -17.38
CA LYS A 24 7.14 -9.11 -16.20
C LYS A 24 7.80 -7.79 -15.86
N LEU A 25 8.11 -6.98 -16.87
CA LEU A 25 8.61 -5.61 -16.70
C LEU A 25 7.72 -4.72 -15.82
N PRO A 26 6.41 -4.55 -16.13
CA PRO A 26 5.54 -3.69 -15.33
C PRO A 26 5.26 -4.27 -13.95
N ASP A 27 5.27 -5.59 -13.80
CA ASP A 27 5.04 -6.27 -12.53
C ASP A 27 6.23 -6.06 -11.57
N THR A 28 7.45 -6.32 -12.05
CA THR A 28 8.67 -6.07 -11.28
C THR A 28 8.86 -4.58 -10.99
N ALA A 29 8.56 -3.69 -11.95
CA ALA A 29 8.62 -2.25 -11.74
C ALA A 29 7.62 -1.79 -10.67
N LYS A 30 6.40 -2.36 -10.63
CA LYS A 30 5.42 -2.08 -9.57
C LYS A 30 5.90 -2.55 -8.20
N ALA A 31 6.47 -3.75 -8.11
CA ALA A 31 7.00 -4.30 -6.86
C ALA A 31 8.17 -3.45 -6.31
N VAL A 32 9.12 -3.09 -7.17
CA VAL A 32 10.27 -2.22 -6.82
C VAL A 32 9.81 -0.78 -6.54
N GLY A 33 8.83 -0.26 -7.28
CA GLY A 33 8.26 1.06 -7.03
C GLY A 33 7.55 1.13 -5.68
N GLN A 34 6.90 0.03 -5.25
CA GLN A 34 6.24 -0.04 -3.95
C GLN A 34 7.23 -0.06 -2.79
N SER A 35 8.35 -0.80 -2.90
CA SER A 35 9.41 -0.76 -1.89
C SER A 35 10.11 0.61 -1.84
N LEU A 36 10.38 1.21 -3.01
CA LEU A 36 10.96 2.54 -3.09
C LEU A 36 10.02 3.63 -2.54
N ARG A 37 8.70 3.48 -2.68
CA ARG A 37 7.70 4.41 -2.11
C ARG A 37 7.62 4.32 -0.58
N ILE A 38 7.87 3.14 -0.01
CA ILE A 38 7.96 2.98 1.45
C ILE A 38 9.26 3.61 1.93
N PHE A 39 10.39 3.23 1.33
CA PHE A 39 11.70 3.80 1.65
C PHE A 39 11.70 5.32 1.51
N LYS A 40 11.20 5.88 0.41
CA LYS A 40 11.07 7.33 0.21
C LYS A 40 10.22 7.99 1.28
N ARG A 41 9.17 7.35 1.80
CA ARG A 41 8.36 7.94 2.88
C ARG A 41 9.04 7.87 4.24
N GLU A 42 9.78 6.80 4.51
CA GLU A 42 10.61 6.70 5.70
C GLU A 42 11.72 7.76 5.66
N THR A 43 12.43 7.87 4.53
CA THR A 43 13.52 8.85 4.34
C THR A 43 13.01 10.28 4.25
N SER A 44 11.87 10.53 3.61
CA SER A 44 11.25 11.86 3.59
C SER A 44 10.75 12.26 4.97
N LYS A 45 10.32 11.34 5.85
CA LYS A 45 10.00 11.72 7.23
C LYS A 45 11.24 12.16 8.00
N LEU A 46 12.38 11.52 7.79
CA LEU A 46 13.64 11.94 8.41
C LEU A 46 14.10 13.31 7.88
N HIS A 47 13.94 13.56 6.58
CA HIS A 47 14.27 14.84 5.96
C HIS A 47 13.25 15.94 6.32
N ASP A 48 11.97 15.58 6.34
CA ASP A 48 10.90 16.46 6.78
C ASP A 48 10.98 16.70 8.28
N GLU A 49 11.48 15.81 9.14
CA GLU A 49 11.64 16.08 10.57
C GLU A 49 12.67 17.19 10.84
N ASP A 50 13.66 17.35 9.97
CA ASP A 50 14.57 18.50 9.97
C ASP A 50 13.89 19.80 9.48
N ASP A 51 12.85 19.72 8.63
CA ASP A 51 12.06 20.86 8.10
C ASP A 51 10.70 21.10 8.85
N ALA A 52 10.18 20.12 9.59
CA ALA A 52 8.81 20.02 10.12
C ALA A 52 8.69 20.49 11.57
N VAL A 53 9.73 21.11 12.12
CA VAL A 53 9.53 22.20 13.06
C VAL A 53 8.62 23.30 12.45
N ASN A 54 8.40 23.32 11.12
CA ASN A 54 7.53 24.28 10.43
C ASN A 54 6.34 23.76 9.59
N GLY A 55 5.97 22.46 9.54
CA GLY A 55 4.97 22.03 8.55
C GLY A 55 4.23 20.72 8.80
N ARG A 56 3.13 20.78 9.57
CA ARG A 56 2.15 19.68 9.67
C ARG A 56 1.35 19.53 8.36
N GLN A 57 1.68 18.58 7.48
CA GLN A 57 0.68 17.76 6.78
C GLN A 57 1.30 16.75 5.81
N SER A 58 0.93 15.47 5.95
CA SER A 58 0.54 14.61 4.81
C SER A 58 -0.03 13.28 5.32
N ALA A 59 -1.30 13.30 5.69
CA ALA A 59 -2.14 12.11 5.71
C ALA A 59 -2.63 11.87 4.27
N THR A 60 -2.02 10.92 3.55
CA THR A 60 -2.65 10.34 2.35
C THR A 60 -3.40 9.08 2.78
N VAL A 61 -4.65 9.28 3.17
CA VAL A 61 -5.68 8.24 3.24
C VAL A 61 -6.15 8.01 1.81
N THR A 62 -6.14 6.77 1.32
CA THR A 62 -6.89 6.39 0.12
C THR A 62 -8.37 6.38 0.49
N PRO A 63 -9.23 7.27 -0.05
CA PRO A 63 -10.65 7.25 0.25
C PRO A 63 -11.36 6.42 -0.82
N ALA A 64 -11.43 5.10 -0.62
CA ALA A 64 -12.29 4.23 -1.41
C ALA A 64 -12.62 2.91 -0.68
N GLN A 65 -13.03 2.98 0.60
CA GLN A 65 -14.03 2.07 1.17
C GLN A 65 -14.53 2.65 2.50
N VAL A 66 -15.47 3.58 2.41
CA VAL A 66 -16.24 4.11 3.53
C VAL A 66 -17.71 3.83 3.22
N ALA A 67 -18.22 2.67 3.67
CA ALA A 67 -19.64 2.34 3.92
C ALA A 67 -19.76 0.84 4.30
N PRO A 68 -20.56 0.42 5.31
CA PRO A 68 -20.80 0.96 6.65
C PRO A 68 -20.24 -0.04 7.70
N ALA A 69 -18.93 -0.02 7.98
CA ALA A 69 -18.34 -1.02 8.90
C ALA A 69 -18.79 -0.89 10.36
N THR A 70 -19.52 0.16 10.75
CA THR A 70 -19.98 0.33 12.13
C THR A 70 -21.21 -0.51 12.46
N SER A 71 -22.18 -0.63 11.54
CA SER A 71 -23.35 -1.50 11.75
C SER A 71 -22.97 -2.97 11.76
N ASP A 72 -22.10 -3.39 10.83
CA ASP A 72 -21.64 -4.78 10.75
C ASP A 72 -20.85 -5.22 12.00
N VAL A 73 -20.12 -4.29 12.62
CA VAL A 73 -19.37 -4.53 13.86
C VAL A 73 -20.31 -4.60 15.06
N GLU A 74 -21.26 -3.68 15.18
CA GLU A 74 -22.25 -3.67 16.27
C GLU A 74 -23.18 -4.89 16.24
N ASP A 75 -23.63 -5.31 15.05
CA ASP A 75 -24.50 -6.48 14.89
C ASP A 75 -23.76 -7.79 15.20
N ARG A 76 -22.46 -7.88 14.84
CA ARG A 76 -21.61 -9.01 15.24
C ARG A 76 -21.35 -9.03 16.74
N LEU A 77 -21.17 -7.87 17.38
CA LEU A 77 -20.99 -7.79 18.84
C LEU A 77 -22.23 -8.31 19.58
N ARG A 78 -23.44 -7.92 19.15
CA ARG A 78 -24.70 -8.42 19.73
C ARG A 78 -24.86 -9.94 19.56
N ALA A 79 -24.57 -10.46 18.36
CA ALA A 79 -24.64 -11.89 18.10
C ALA A 79 -23.65 -12.69 18.98
N LEU A 80 -22.45 -12.15 19.21
CA LEU A 80 -21.42 -12.78 20.05
C LEU A 80 -21.76 -12.70 21.54
N GLU A 81 -22.45 -11.66 21.99
CA GLU A 81 -22.92 -11.52 23.38
C GLU A 81 -24.05 -12.50 23.71
N GLU A 82 -24.99 -12.71 22.78
CA GLU A 82 -26.03 -13.74 22.91
C GLU A 82 -25.44 -15.15 22.97
N GLU A 83 -24.44 -15.42 22.12
CA GLU A 83 -23.72 -16.69 22.13
C GLU A 83 -22.97 -16.90 23.44
N ASN A 84 -22.26 -15.88 23.93
CA ASN A 84 -21.59 -15.93 25.22
C ASN A 84 -22.59 -16.15 26.37
N ALA A 85 -23.75 -15.49 26.34
CA ALA A 85 -24.78 -15.65 27.36
C ALA A 85 -25.36 -17.08 27.39
N ARG A 86 -25.57 -17.69 26.20
CA ARG A 86 -25.99 -19.09 26.09
C ARG A 86 -24.93 -20.04 26.63
N LEU A 87 -23.67 -19.84 26.25
CA LEU A 87 -22.55 -20.67 26.71
C LEU A 87 -22.39 -20.60 28.24
N ARG A 88 -22.58 -19.42 28.83
CA ARG A 88 -22.52 -19.23 30.29
C ARG A 88 -23.67 -19.91 31.02
N ALA A 89 -24.88 -19.90 30.46
CA ALA A 89 -26.02 -20.60 31.04
C ALA A 89 -25.87 -22.13 30.98
N THR A 90 -25.24 -22.66 29.92
CA THR A 90 -25.00 -24.10 29.77
C THR A 90 -23.75 -24.62 30.49
N SER A 91 -22.76 -23.76 30.75
CA SER A 91 -21.51 -24.13 31.43
C SER A 91 -21.57 -23.93 32.97
N GLY A 92 -22.67 -23.38 33.49
CA GLY A 92 -22.89 -23.09 34.91
C GLY A 92 -23.81 -24.10 35.62
N ASN A 93 -23.71 -25.38 35.27
CA ASN A 93 -24.26 -26.54 35.98
C ASN A 93 -23.25 -27.69 35.89
#